data_AF-A0A5C2RQB6-F1
#
_entry.id   AF-A0A5C2RQB6-F1
#
_cell.length_a   1.000
_cell.length_b   1.000
_cell.length_c   1.000
_cell.angle_alpha   90.00
_cell.angle_beta   90.00
_cell.angle_gamma   90.00
#
_symmetry.space_group_name_H-M   'P 1'
#
loop_
_entity.id
_entity.type
_entity.pdbx_description
1 polymer ?
#
loop_
_entity_poly.entity_id
_entity_poly.type
_entity_poly.pdbx_seq_one_letter_code
_entity_poly.pdbx_strand_id
1 'polypeptide(L)'
;MLALVPLLLSLALTAAAVPAVKRQGSDYPWCNALRATCEKQITRPDLEDFFSHDACLFGSACPPDFLGPPDGPLPERRNVQLFIRAVDADLAPGREPPHSEDLRVPTAILQKISTDGKTVTKQNFIDGFYHALDASSGPWPTNVDIVKGYWADIVDWTAVCSGGIPFKNFADYFVYSSYVKSEGNC
;
A
#
# COMPACT_ATOMS: atom_id res chain seq x y z
N MET A 1 30.31 64.88 -8.83
CA MET A 1 29.77 63.76 -9.63
C MET A 1 29.43 62.64 -8.66
N LEU A 2 28.15 62.48 -8.32
CA LEU A 2 27.68 61.43 -7.41
C LEU A 2 27.59 60.09 -8.17
N ALA A 3 28.21 59.05 -7.64
CA ALA A 3 28.13 57.69 -8.15
C ALA A 3 26.88 56.99 -7.58
N LEU A 4 25.97 56.56 -8.46
CA LEU A 4 24.87 55.66 -8.13
C LEU A 4 25.39 54.21 -8.10
N VAL A 5 25.22 53.53 -6.97
CA VAL A 5 25.42 52.08 -6.82
C VAL A 5 24.05 51.40 -6.90
N PRO A 6 23.79 50.46 -7.81
CA PRO A 6 22.53 49.74 -7.84
C PRO A 6 22.55 48.60 -6.83
N LEU A 7 21.56 48.61 -5.93
CA LEU A 7 21.28 47.56 -4.96
C LEU A 7 20.56 46.41 -5.67
N LEU A 8 21.23 45.28 -5.87
CA LEU A 8 20.61 44.05 -6.37
C LEU A 8 19.86 43.37 -5.23
N LEU A 9 18.53 43.42 -5.26
CA LEU A 9 17.65 42.68 -4.36
C LEU A 9 17.51 41.24 -4.87
N SER A 10 18.26 40.31 -4.29
CA SER A 10 18.08 38.87 -4.53
C SER A 10 16.92 38.36 -3.69
N LEU A 11 15.75 38.12 -4.31
CA LEU A 11 14.67 37.35 -3.69
C LEU A 11 15.10 35.88 -3.62
N ALA A 12 15.58 35.44 -2.45
CA ALA A 12 15.69 34.02 -2.15
C ALA A 12 14.28 33.47 -1.84
N LEU A 13 13.67 32.77 -2.80
CA LEU A 13 12.52 31.91 -2.51
C LEU A 13 13.02 30.71 -1.70
N THR A 14 12.97 30.79 -0.38
CA THR A 14 13.01 29.61 0.46
C THR A 14 11.69 28.87 0.32
N ALA A 15 11.65 27.87 -0.56
CA ALA A 15 10.61 26.84 -0.52
C ALA A 15 10.73 26.16 0.85
N ALA A 16 9.83 26.50 1.77
CA ALA A 16 9.69 25.76 3.01
C ALA A 16 9.21 24.35 2.63
N ALA A 17 10.12 23.39 2.64
CA ALA A 17 9.75 21.99 2.67
C ALA A 17 8.90 21.79 3.93
N VAL A 18 7.59 21.69 3.75
CA VAL A 18 6.68 21.31 4.83
C VAL A 18 7.19 19.95 5.30
N PRO A 19 7.61 19.78 6.56
CA PRO A 19 7.98 18.47 7.05
C PRO A 19 6.77 17.56 6.81
N ALA A 20 7.00 16.43 6.14
CA ALA A 20 5.99 15.39 6.01
C ALA A 20 5.56 15.03 7.44
N VAL A 21 4.44 15.58 7.89
CA VAL A 21 3.77 15.13 9.10
C VAL A 21 3.51 13.66 8.80
N LYS A 22 4.25 12.77 9.49
CA LYS A 22 3.98 11.33 9.46
C LYS A 22 2.48 11.18 9.66
N ARG A 23 1.76 10.82 8.60
CA ARG A 23 0.30 10.68 8.62
C ARG A 23 -0.01 9.66 9.72
N GLN A 24 -0.42 10.14 10.89
CA GLN A 24 -0.87 9.32 12.00
C GLN A 24 -2.26 8.82 11.62
N GLY A 25 -2.34 7.68 10.92
CA GLY A 25 -3.61 7.00 10.68
C GLY A 25 -4.10 6.40 11.98
N SER A 26 -5.16 6.93 12.59
CA SER A 26 -5.50 6.62 13.98
C SER A 26 -6.45 5.43 14.20
N ASP A 27 -6.94 4.74 13.16
CA ASP A 27 -7.92 3.66 13.36
C ASP A 27 -7.39 2.24 13.03
N TYR A 28 -6.25 2.14 12.33
CA TYR A 28 -5.66 0.86 11.91
C TYR A 28 -4.16 0.82 12.21
N PRO A 29 -3.76 0.68 13.49
CA PRO A 29 -2.35 0.76 13.89
C PRO A 29 -1.50 -0.38 13.31
N TRP A 30 -2.10 -1.55 13.01
CA TRP A 30 -1.44 -2.64 12.29
C TRP A 30 -1.08 -2.27 10.85
N CYS A 31 -1.93 -1.50 10.15
CA CYS A 31 -1.65 -1.04 8.79
C CYS A 31 -0.49 -0.03 8.76
N ASN A 32 -0.38 0.81 9.80
CA ASN A 32 0.79 1.68 9.97
C ASN A 32 2.06 0.89 10.22
N ALA A 33 1.99 -0.18 11.02
CA ALA A 33 3.13 -1.05 11.26
C ALA A 33 3.60 -1.74 9.97
N LEU A 34 2.67 -2.29 9.18
CA LEU A 34 2.98 -2.88 7.88
C LEU A 34 3.58 -1.85 6.91
N ARG A 35 3.07 -0.62 6.88
CA ARG A 35 3.65 0.47 6.07
C ARG A 35 5.09 0.76 6.48
N ALA A 36 5.33 1.01 7.76
CA ALA A 36 6.65 1.32 8.28
C ALA A 36 7.65 0.17 8.10
N THR A 37 7.18 -1.08 8.10
CA THR A 37 8.01 -2.25 7.78
C THR A 37 8.27 -2.37 6.28
N CYS A 38 7.25 -2.14 5.45
CA CYS A 38 7.37 -2.14 3.99
C CYS A 38 8.44 -1.14 3.53
N GLU A 39 8.41 0.09 4.05
CA GLU A 39 9.43 1.13 3.79
C GLU A 39 10.86 0.64 4.05
N LYS A 40 11.06 -0.15 5.11
CA LYS A 40 12.38 -0.69 5.47
C LYS A 40 12.81 -1.89 4.63
N GLN A 41 11.85 -2.59 4.03
CA GLN A 41 12.09 -3.80 3.24
C GLN A 41 12.42 -3.48 1.77
N ILE A 42 11.86 -2.39 1.25
CA ILE A 42 12.12 -1.93 -0.12
C ILE A 42 13.61 -1.62 -0.31
N THR A 43 14.18 -2.22 -1.35
CA THR A 43 15.58 -2.04 -1.72
C THR A 43 15.74 -1.31 -3.05
N ARG A 44 14.70 -1.27 -3.88
CA ARG A 44 14.73 -0.63 -5.19
C ARG A 44 14.08 0.76 -5.15
N PRO A 45 14.75 1.82 -5.64
CA PRO A 45 14.20 3.17 -5.60
C PRO A 45 12.96 3.34 -6.49
N ASP A 46 12.82 2.55 -7.56
CA ASP A 46 11.64 2.52 -8.44
C ASP A 46 10.47 1.69 -7.86
N LEU A 47 10.65 1.06 -6.70
CA LEU A 47 9.70 0.16 -6.05
C LEU A 47 9.39 -1.11 -6.87
N GLU A 48 10.24 -1.52 -7.81
CA GLU A 48 10.03 -2.78 -8.56
C GLU A 48 9.96 -4.01 -7.64
N ASP A 49 10.61 -3.96 -6.48
CA ASP A 49 10.57 -5.03 -5.48
C ASP A 49 9.41 -4.90 -4.48
N PHE A 50 8.50 -3.92 -4.63
CA PHE A 50 7.44 -3.62 -3.66
C PHE A 50 6.63 -4.86 -3.25
N PHE A 51 6.00 -5.56 -4.20
CA PHE A 51 5.20 -6.76 -3.91
C PHE A 51 6.04 -8.01 -3.65
N SER A 52 7.37 -7.91 -3.62
CA SER A 52 8.25 -9.01 -3.18
C SER A 52 8.33 -9.12 -1.65
N HIS A 53 7.79 -8.14 -0.93
CA HIS A 53 7.89 -8.03 0.52
C HIS A 53 6.53 -8.23 1.18
N ASP A 54 6.47 -9.11 2.20
CA ASP A 54 5.23 -9.46 2.89
C ASP A 54 4.48 -8.23 3.42
N ALA A 55 5.20 -7.31 4.08
CA ALA A 55 4.57 -6.15 4.70
C ALA A 55 3.97 -5.20 3.66
N CYS A 56 4.59 -5.10 2.48
CA CYS A 56 4.07 -4.32 1.36
C CYS A 56 2.82 -4.97 0.76
N LEU A 57 2.87 -6.28 0.47
CA LEU A 57 1.73 -7.00 -0.10
C LEU A 57 0.51 -6.99 0.85
N PHE A 58 0.71 -7.37 2.11
CA PHE A 58 -0.39 -7.42 3.09
C PHE A 58 -0.85 -6.04 3.55
N GLY A 59 0.07 -5.06 3.62
CA GLY A 59 -0.27 -3.67 3.90
C GLY A 59 -1.12 -3.04 2.79
N SER A 60 -0.90 -3.39 1.52
CA SER A 60 -1.73 -2.94 0.40
C SER A 60 -3.19 -3.40 0.45
N ALA A 61 -3.51 -4.41 1.26
CA ALA A 61 -4.89 -4.86 1.47
C ALA A 61 -5.63 -4.04 2.56
N CYS A 62 -4.94 -3.15 3.28
CA CYS A 62 -5.55 -2.28 4.28
C CYS A 62 -6.64 -1.38 3.69
N PRO A 63 -7.66 -1.02 4.48
CA PRO A 63 -8.85 -0.34 3.98
C PRO A 63 -8.53 1.11 3.58
N PRO A 64 -9.33 1.75 2.72
CA PRO A 64 -8.96 3.02 2.09
C PRO A 64 -8.99 4.20 3.07
N ASP A 65 -9.79 4.11 4.13
CA ASP A 65 -9.89 5.07 5.23
C ASP A 65 -8.65 5.09 6.14
N PHE A 66 -7.76 4.09 6.03
CA PHE A 66 -6.49 4.00 6.75
C PHE A 66 -5.61 5.26 6.60
N LEU A 67 -5.65 5.93 5.45
CA LEU A 67 -4.79 7.08 5.14
C LEU A 67 -5.47 8.44 5.35
N GLY A 68 -6.66 8.45 5.97
CA GLY A 68 -7.47 9.63 6.21
C GLY A 68 -8.62 9.80 5.20
N PRO A 69 -9.47 10.84 5.36
CA PRO A 69 -10.52 11.13 4.39
C PRO A 69 -9.90 11.40 3.02
N PRO A 70 -10.55 10.96 1.93
CA PRO A 70 -10.07 11.24 0.57
C PRO A 70 -10.24 12.73 0.26
N ASP A 71 -9.28 13.55 0.64
CA ASP A 71 -9.24 14.96 0.25
C ASP A 71 -8.78 15.06 -1.22
N GLY A 72 -9.71 14.85 -2.16
CA GLY A 72 -9.46 15.09 -3.57
C GLY A 72 -10.51 14.51 -4.53
N PRO A 73 -10.75 15.12 -5.70
CA PRO A 73 -11.61 14.57 -6.73
C PRO A 73 -10.87 13.45 -7.49
N LEU A 74 -10.87 12.26 -6.91
CA LEU A 74 -10.66 11.01 -7.65
C LEU A 74 -11.77 10.05 -7.23
N PRO A 75 -12.52 9.47 -8.17
CA PRO A 75 -13.47 8.43 -7.82
C PRO A 75 -12.63 7.25 -7.33
N GLU A 76 -12.83 6.82 -6.09
CA GLU A 76 -12.59 5.43 -5.66
C GLU A 76 -11.22 4.83 -6.06
N ARG A 77 -10.11 5.55 -5.87
CA ARG A 77 -8.78 4.94 -6.01
C ARG A 77 -8.30 4.34 -4.70
N ARG A 78 -9.05 3.34 -4.25
CA ARG A 78 -8.63 2.02 -3.74
C ARG A 78 -7.30 1.80 -2.99
N ASN A 79 -7.43 0.88 -2.04
CA ASN A 79 -6.50 0.40 -1.02
C ASN A 79 -5.04 0.31 -1.50
N VAL A 80 -4.81 -0.39 -2.60
CA VAL A 80 -3.46 -0.74 -3.04
C VAL A 80 -2.67 0.49 -3.51
N GLN A 81 -3.23 1.32 -4.40
CA GLN A 81 -2.54 2.51 -4.89
C GLN A 81 -2.34 3.56 -3.79
N LEU A 82 -3.29 3.70 -2.87
CA LEU A 82 -3.14 4.60 -1.73
C LEU A 82 -2.00 4.17 -0.83
N PHE A 83 -1.88 2.87 -0.56
CA PHE A 83 -0.81 2.33 0.24
C PHE A 83 0.56 2.52 -0.43
N ILE A 84 0.68 2.24 -1.75
CA ILE A 84 1.91 2.51 -2.52
C ILE A 84 2.27 4.00 -2.45
N ARG A 85 1.30 4.90 -2.64
CA ARG A 85 1.51 6.36 -2.53
C ARG A 85 1.98 6.77 -1.13
N ALA A 86 1.47 6.15 -0.09
CA ALA A 86 1.88 6.46 1.29
C ALA A 86 3.33 6.03 1.54
N VAL A 87 3.69 4.80 1.15
CA VAL A 87 5.08 4.30 1.26
C VAL A 87 6.04 5.16 0.43
N ASP A 88 5.67 5.48 -0.81
CA ASP A 88 6.50 6.32 -1.69
C ASP A 88 6.67 7.74 -1.14
N ALA A 89 5.61 8.35 -0.61
CA ALA A 89 5.68 9.69 -0.04
C ALA A 89 6.65 9.77 1.16
N ASP A 90 6.77 8.67 1.92
CA ASP A 90 7.70 8.57 3.05
C ASP A 90 9.15 8.27 2.57
N LEU A 91 9.34 7.50 1.48
CA LEU A 91 10.65 7.16 0.92
C LEU A 91 11.27 8.27 0.03
N ALA A 92 10.46 8.91 -0.80
CA ALA A 92 10.87 9.87 -1.82
C ALA A 92 9.88 11.05 -1.92
N PRO A 93 9.87 11.97 -0.94
CA PRO A 93 8.93 13.09 -0.93
C PRO A 93 8.96 13.92 -2.23
N GLY A 94 7.80 14.15 -2.82
CA GLY A 94 7.64 14.95 -4.04
C GLY A 94 7.81 14.20 -5.36
N ARG A 95 8.07 12.88 -5.31
CA ARG A 95 8.01 12.00 -6.47
C ARG A 95 6.57 11.56 -6.76
N GLU A 96 6.24 11.30 -8.03
CA GLU A 96 5.00 10.58 -8.34
C GLU A 96 5.23 9.09 -8.08
N PRO A 97 4.38 8.44 -7.26
CA PRO A 97 4.50 7.00 -7.00
C PRO A 97 4.28 6.20 -8.29
N PRO A 98 4.91 5.03 -8.43
CA PRO A 98 4.56 4.12 -9.51
C PRO A 98 3.10 3.71 -9.41
N HIS A 99 2.53 3.43 -10.56
CA HIS A 99 1.19 2.89 -10.67
C HIS A 99 1.20 1.40 -10.31
N SER A 100 0.19 0.88 -9.61
CA SER A 100 0.18 -0.53 -9.18
C SER A 100 0.24 -1.52 -10.34
N GLU A 101 -0.24 -1.12 -11.53
CA GLU A 101 -0.19 -1.89 -12.77
C GLU A 101 1.21 -2.02 -13.39
N ASP A 102 2.13 -1.13 -13.02
CA ASP A 102 3.54 -1.21 -13.41
C ASP A 102 4.33 -2.17 -12.50
N LEU A 103 3.76 -2.53 -11.35
CA LEU A 103 4.36 -3.41 -10.37
C LEU A 103 3.88 -4.85 -10.56
N ARG A 104 4.75 -5.81 -10.25
CA ARG A 104 4.44 -7.23 -10.38
C ARG A 104 4.42 -7.91 -9.02
N VAL A 105 3.35 -8.65 -8.73
CA VAL A 105 3.34 -9.60 -7.62
C VAL A 105 4.15 -10.85 -8.02
N PRO A 106 5.30 -11.14 -7.40
CA PRO A 106 6.12 -12.28 -7.79
C PRO A 106 5.44 -13.61 -7.44
N THR A 107 5.63 -14.63 -8.27
CA THR A 107 5.12 -15.97 -7.95
C THR A 107 5.72 -16.53 -6.65
N ALA A 108 6.95 -16.13 -6.30
CA ALA A 108 7.64 -16.59 -5.09
C ALA A 108 6.88 -16.21 -3.80
N ILE A 109 6.33 -15.00 -3.70
CA ILE A 109 5.55 -14.60 -2.52
C ILE A 109 4.21 -15.36 -2.46
N LEU A 110 3.58 -15.61 -3.61
CA LEU A 110 2.35 -16.40 -3.69
C LEU A 110 2.58 -17.85 -3.26
N GLN A 111 3.69 -18.45 -3.70
CA GLN A 111 4.10 -19.79 -3.28
C GLN A 111 4.41 -19.85 -1.78
N LYS A 112 4.99 -18.79 -1.22
CA LYS A 112 5.27 -18.70 0.23
C LYS A 112 3.97 -18.66 1.06
N ILE A 113 2.95 -17.95 0.57
CA ILE A 113 1.67 -17.78 1.28
C ILE A 113 0.78 -19.04 1.13
N SER A 114 0.86 -19.69 -0.02
CA SER A 114 0.01 -20.83 -0.37
C SER A 114 0.45 -22.14 0.27
N THR A 115 -0.52 -22.92 0.74
CA THR A 115 -0.30 -24.28 1.22
C THR A 115 -0.29 -25.33 0.11
N ASP A 116 -0.93 -25.06 -1.04
CA ASP A 116 -1.06 -26.01 -2.16
C ASP A 116 -0.24 -25.63 -3.40
N GLY A 117 0.40 -24.45 -3.36
CA GLY A 117 1.20 -23.89 -4.46
C GLY A 117 0.39 -23.42 -5.66
N LYS A 118 -0.94 -23.31 -5.55
CA LYS A 118 -1.86 -23.00 -6.66
C LYS A 118 -2.84 -21.88 -6.33
N THR A 119 -3.33 -21.87 -5.10
CA THR A 119 -4.36 -20.94 -4.64
C THR A 119 -3.96 -20.29 -3.32
N VAL A 120 -4.50 -19.10 -3.08
CA VAL A 120 -4.45 -18.45 -1.77
C VAL A 120 -5.84 -18.64 -1.16
N THR A 121 -5.92 -19.29 -0.01
CA THR A 121 -7.18 -19.39 0.76
C THR A 121 -7.29 -18.25 1.76
N LYS A 122 -8.49 -18.07 2.33
CA LYS A 122 -8.69 -17.15 3.46
C LYS A 122 -7.71 -17.39 4.60
N GLN A 123 -7.45 -18.66 4.94
CA GLN A 123 -6.53 -18.99 6.02
C GLN A 123 -5.09 -18.62 5.64
N ASN A 124 -4.67 -18.90 4.41
CA ASN A 124 -3.35 -18.49 3.92
C ASN A 124 -3.17 -16.96 4.01
N PHE A 125 -4.19 -16.19 3.64
CA PHE A 125 -4.14 -14.74 3.73
C PHE A 125 -4.05 -14.24 5.17
N ILE A 126 -4.87 -14.79 6.08
CA ILE A 126 -4.83 -14.44 7.52
C ILE A 126 -3.45 -14.78 8.09
N ASP A 127 -2.95 -15.99 7.87
CA ASP A 127 -1.66 -16.43 8.40
C ASP A 127 -0.52 -15.54 7.88
N GLY A 128 -0.52 -15.23 6.58
CA GLY A 128 0.45 -14.33 5.98
C GLY A 128 0.38 -12.90 6.52
N PHE A 129 -0.83 -12.37 6.74
CA PHE A 129 -1.04 -11.04 7.32
C PHE A 129 -0.47 -10.95 8.75
N TYR A 130 -0.79 -11.92 9.60
CA TYR A 130 -0.27 -11.96 10.97
C TYR A 130 1.24 -12.24 10.99
N HIS A 131 1.76 -13.07 10.08
CA HIS A 131 3.20 -13.27 9.92
C HIS A 131 3.94 -11.97 9.56
N ALA A 132 3.38 -11.17 8.65
CA ALA A 132 3.93 -9.86 8.30
C ALA A 132 3.91 -8.88 9.49
N LEU A 133 2.89 -8.97 10.35
CA LEU A 133 2.80 -8.19 11.58
C LEU A 133 3.79 -8.65 12.65
N ASP A 134 4.06 -9.95 12.77
CA ASP A 134 5.09 -10.46 13.67
C ASP A 134 6.46 -9.89 13.29
N ALA A 135 6.78 -9.87 11.99
CA ALA A 135 7.99 -9.22 11.47
C ALA A 135 8.00 -7.70 11.72
N SER A 136 6.82 -7.08 11.89
CA SER A 136 6.64 -5.67 12.21
C SER A 136 6.60 -5.37 13.71
N SER A 137 6.65 -6.40 14.57
CA SER A 137 6.43 -6.29 16.02
C SER A 137 5.04 -5.76 16.41
N GLY A 138 4.02 -6.07 15.60
CA GLY A 138 2.65 -5.63 15.80
C GLY A 138 2.47 -4.11 15.65
N PRO A 139 1.38 -3.52 16.19
CA PRO A 139 0.31 -4.19 16.94
C PRO A 139 -0.55 -5.07 16.05
N TRP A 140 -1.22 -6.05 16.63
CA TRP A 140 -2.13 -6.93 15.91
C TRP A 140 -3.58 -6.45 16.05
N PRO A 141 -4.42 -6.65 15.02
CA PRO A 141 -5.86 -6.51 15.18
C PRO A 141 -6.34 -7.40 16.33
N THR A 142 -7.11 -6.86 17.27
CA THR A 142 -7.69 -7.65 18.37
C THR A 142 -8.87 -8.52 17.91
N ASN A 143 -9.41 -8.23 16.73
CA ASN A 143 -10.49 -8.99 16.11
C ASN A 143 -10.04 -9.48 14.72
N VAL A 144 -9.98 -10.80 14.55
CA VAL A 144 -9.64 -11.45 13.26
C VAL A 144 -10.65 -11.14 12.16
N ASP A 145 -11.89 -10.79 12.50
CA ASP A 145 -12.92 -10.44 11.52
C ASP A 145 -12.56 -9.20 10.69
N ILE A 146 -11.69 -8.33 11.20
CA ILE A 146 -11.12 -7.21 10.45
C ILE A 146 -10.32 -7.72 9.25
N VAL A 147 -9.41 -8.69 9.49
CA VAL A 147 -8.58 -9.28 8.43
C VAL A 147 -9.42 -10.13 7.48
N LYS A 148 -10.49 -10.77 7.99
CA LYS A 148 -11.49 -11.42 7.14
C LYS A 148 -12.23 -10.44 6.23
N GLY A 149 -12.47 -9.20 6.69
CA GLY A 149 -13.01 -8.12 5.87
C GLY A 149 -12.11 -7.80 4.68
N TYR A 150 -10.80 -7.65 4.91
CA TYR A 150 -9.83 -7.44 3.81
C TYR A 150 -9.84 -8.59 2.81
N TRP A 151 -9.91 -9.82 3.30
CA TRP A 151 -10.07 -11.00 2.43
C TRP A 151 -11.38 -10.97 1.63
N ALA A 152 -12.49 -10.55 2.25
CA ALA A 152 -13.79 -10.45 1.59
C ALA A 152 -13.74 -9.45 0.43
N ASP A 153 -13.06 -8.32 0.59
CA ASP A 153 -12.86 -7.34 -0.49
C ASP A 153 -12.10 -7.94 -1.69
N ILE A 154 -11.09 -8.78 -1.42
CA ILE A 154 -10.33 -9.48 -2.46
C ILE A 154 -11.21 -10.54 -3.15
N VAL A 155 -11.98 -11.30 -2.39
CA VAL A 155 -12.92 -12.31 -2.92
C VAL A 155 -13.96 -11.68 -3.82
N ASP A 156 -14.60 -10.60 -3.37
CA ASP A 156 -15.61 -9.88 -4.11
C ASP A 156 -15.05 -9.32 -5.43
N TRP A 157 -13.88 -8.67 -5.35
CA TRP A 157 -13.21 -8.14 -6.53
C TRP A 157 -12.80 -9.22 -7.54
N THR A 158 -12.28 -10.36 -7.07
CA THR A 158 -11.84 -11.45 -7.94
C THR A 158 -13.00 -12.29 -8.50
N ALA A 159 -14.22 -12.11 -7.99
CA ALA A 159 -15.40 -12.93 -8.27
C ALA A 159 -15.20 -14.43 -7.96
N VAL A 160 -14.33 -14.76 -7.00
CA VAL A 160 -14.08 -16.14 -6.56
C VAL A 160 -14.71 -16.37 -5.18
N CYS A 161 -16.05 -16.53 -5.16
CA CYS A 161 -16.83 -16.51 -3.91
C CYS A 161 -16.64 -17.72 -2.98
N SER A 162 -15.88 -18.74 -3.37
CA SER A 162 -15.61 -19.91 -2.52
C SER A 162 -14.26 -20.56 -2.85
N GLY A 163 -13.68 -21.24 -1.87
CA GLY A 163 -12.39 -21.92 -2.03
C GLY A 163 -11.19 -20.98 -1.96
N GLY A 164 -10.13 -21.34 -2.68
CA GLY A 164 -8.92 -20.53 -2.80
C GLY A 164 -8.91 -19.73 -4.10
N ILE A 165 -8.44 -18.49 -4.02
CA ILE A 165 -8.27 -17.62 -5.18
C ILE A 165 -7.04 -18.09 -5.97
N PRO A 166 -7.16 -18.40 -7.27
CA PRO A 166 -5.99 -18.73 -8.09
C PRO A 166 -4.96 -17.63 -8.07
N PHE A 167 -3.67 -17.98 -8.08
CA PHE A 167 -2.56 -17.02 -8.01
C PHE A 167 -2.68 -15.85 -8.99
N LYS A 168 -3.12 -16.12 -10.22
CA LYS A 168 -3.32 -15.06 -11.22
C LYS A 168 -4.34 -14.04 -10.74
N ASN A 169 -5.53 -14.48 -10.34
CA ASN A 169 -6.60 -13.60 -9.85
C ASN A 169 -6.17 -12.86 -8.57
N PHE A 170 -5.48 -13.53 -7.65
CA PHE A 170 -4.99 -12.91 -6.43
C PHE A 170 -3.94 -11.82 -6.72
N ALA A 171 -3.00 -12.08 -7.64
CA ALA A 171 -2.05 -11.08 -8.09
C ALA A 171 -2.73 -9.92 -8.83
N ASP A 172 -3.69 -10.22 -9.72
CA ASP A 172 -4.45 -9.23 -10.48
C ASP A 172 -5.18 -8.25 -9.55
N TYR A 173 -5.64 -8.68 -8.37
CA TYR A 173 -6.19 -7.77 -7.37
C TYR A 173 -5.19 -6.69 -6.97
N PHE A 174 -3.96 -7.02 -6.62
CA PHE A 174 -2.98 -6.01 -6.18
C PHE A 174 -2.54 -5.08 -7.32
N VAL A 175 -2.56 -5.58 -8.55
CA VAL A 175 -2.10 -4.84 -9.73
C VAL A 175 -3.21 -3.93 -10.26
N TYR A 176 -4.43 -4.45 -10.39
CA TYR A 176 -5.52 -3.80 -11.13
C TYR A 176 -6.68 -3.35 -10.26
N SER A 177 -6.79 -3.80 -9.00
CA SER A 177 -7.96 -3.47 -8.21
C SER A 177 -8.14 -1.98 -8.18
N SER A 178 -7.07 -1.18 -8.05
CA SER A 178 -7.05 0.28 -8.05
C SER A 178 -7.75 0.98 -9.22
N TYR A 179 -8.01 0.28 -10.33
CA TYR A 179 -8.56 0.81 -11.58
C TYR A 179 -9.86 0.15 -12.02
N VAL A 180 -10.11 -1.11 -11.65
CA VAL A 180 -11.28 -1.89 -12.07
C VAL A 180 -12.20 -2.15 -10.89
N LYS A 181 -13.43 -1.62 -10.87
CA LYS A 181 -14.35 -1.75 -9.70
C LYS A 181 -14.77 -3.20 -9.52
N SER A 182 -14.97 -3.59 -8.25
CA SER A 182 -15.77 -4.78 -8.00
C SER A 182 -17.21 -4.51 -8.41
N GLU A 183 -17.91 -5.54 -8.87
CA GLU A 183 -19.31 -5.47 -9.27
C GLU A 183 -20.26 -6.02 -8.19
N GLY A 184 -19.77 -6.30 -6.97
CA GLY A 184 -20.56 -6.94 -5.92
C GLY A 184 -20.89 -8.39 -6.31
N ASN A 185 -19.85 -9.13 -6.66
CA ASN A 185 -19.94 -10.48 -7.21
C ASN A 185 -20.19 -11.52 -6.12
N CYS A 186 -19.84 -11.16 -4.88
CA CYS A 186 -20.02 -11.94 -3.66
C CYS A 186 -20.55 -10.99 -2.55
#